data_AF-A0A6B3HLH6-F1
#
_entry.id   AF-A0A6B3HLH6-F1
#
_cell.length_a   1.000
_cell.length_b   1.000
_cell.length_c   1.000
_cell.angle_alpha   90.00
_cell.angle_beta   90.00
_cell.angle_gamma   90.00
#
_symmetry.space_group_name_H-M   'P 1'
#
loop_
_entity.id
_entity.type
_entity.pdbx_description
1 polymer ?
#
loop_
_entity_poly.entity_id
_entity_poly.type
_entity_poly.pdbx_seq_one_letter_code
_entity_poly.pdbx_strand_id
1 'polypeptide(L)'
;RAVVHIPLLGTDAPEGALAWAALTSADTEPVFEQVPFDHPLWVLYSSGTTGLPKAIVQSQGGILLEHFKQLGLHCDLGPEDRFFWYTS
;
A
#
# COMPACT_ATOMS: atom_id res chain seq x y z
N ARG A 1 -13.16 18.70 4.31
CA ARG A 1 -12.08 17.87 4.89
C ARG A 1 -12.75 16.81 5.74
N ALA A 2 -12.57 15.53 5.45
CA ALA A 2 -13.03 14.43 6.30
C ALA A 2 -11.87 13.97 7.18
N VAL A 3 -12.16 13.55 8.41
CA VAL A 3 -11.22 12.85 9.30
C VAL A 3 -11.74 11.42 9.43
N VAL A 4 -10.89 10.45 9.14
CA VAL A 4 -11.24 9.03 9.22
C VAL A 4 -10.44 8.42 10.36
N HIS A 5 -11.15 7.79 11.29
CA HIS A 5 -10.56 7.07 12.40
C HIS A 5 -10.27 5.63 12.00
N ILE A 6 -9.01 5.22 12.09
CA ILE A 6 -8.58 3.82 11.95
C ILE A 6 -8.52 3.24 13.36
N PRO A 7 -9.38 2.26 13.72
CA PRO A 7 -9.50 1.77 15.08
C PRO A 7 -8.31 0.88 15.44
N LEU A 8 -7.19 1.50 15.83
CA LEU A 8 -6.06 0.79 16.43
C LEU A 8 -6.55 0.13 17.72
N LEU A 9 -6.48 -1.20 17.78
CA LEU A 9 -6.91 -2.02 18.93
C LEU A 9 -8.37 -1.74 19.39
N GLY A 10 -9.27 -1.39 18.46
CA GLY A 10 -10.68 -1.19 18.77
C GLY A 10 -11.02 0.13 19.47
N THR A 11 -10.13 1.12 19.40
CA THR A 11 -10.41 2.49 19.88
C THR A 11 -11.65 3.09 19.22
N ASP A 12 -12.49 3.75 20.02
CA ASP A 12 -13.68 4.45 19.52
C ASP A 12 -13.30 5.67 18.67
N ALA A 13 -14.16 5.99 17.70
CA ALA A 13 -13.96 7.17 16.86
C ALA A 13 -14.19 8.46 17.67
N PRO A 14 -13.29 9.45 17.59
CA PRO A 14 -13.51 10.75 18.21
C PRO A 14 -14.70 11.47 17.56
N GLU A 15 -15.30 12.41 18.29
CA GLU A 15 -16.44 13.19 17.82
C GLU A 15 -16.11 13.89 16.48
N GLY A 16 -17.01 13.73 15.50
CA GLY A 16 -16.86 14.30 14.17
C GLY A 16 -15.94 13.53 13.21
N ALA A 17 -15.30 12.43 13.64
CA ALA A 17 -14.57 11.54 12.74
C ALA A 17 -15.48 10.46 12.14
N LEU A 18 -15.22 10.10 10.88
CA LEU A 18 -15.83 8.95 10.22
C LEU A 18 -15.13 7.67 10.70
N ALA A 19 -15.90 6.62 10.96
CA ALA A 19 -15.33 5.30 11.20
C ALA A 19 -14.76 4.70 9.91
N TRP A 20 -13.61 4.02 9.99
CA TRP A 20 -13.04 3.26 8.87
C TRP A 20 -14.06 2.33 8.19
N ALA A 21 -14.85 1.61 9.00
CA ALA A 21 -15.87 0.68 8.51
C ALA A 21 -16.92 1.36 7.60
N ALA A 22 -17.20 2.65 7.78
CA ALA A 22 -18.13 3.39 6.92
C ALA A 22 -17.60 3.57 5.48
N LEU A 23 -16.28 3.48 5.28
CA LEU A 23 -15.65 3.60 3.97
C LEU A 23 -15.44 2.23 3.28
N THR A 24 -15.35 1.16 4.05
CA THR A 24 -14.99 -0.18 3.53
C THR A 24 -16.15 -1.18 3.53
N SER A 25 -17.36 -0.76 3.91
CA SER A 25 -18.54 -1.64 3.98
C SER A 25 -19.44 -1.58 2.74
N ALA A 26 -19.11 -0.73 1.76
CA ALA A 26 -19.89 -0.64 0.53
C ALA A 26 -19.69 -1.89 -0.34
N ASP A 27 -20.80 -2.45 -0.82
CA ASP A 27 -20.82 -3.51 -1.82
C ASP A 27 -20.96 -2.88 -3.22
N THR A 28 -19.83 -2.51 -3.81
CA THR A 28 -19.75 -1.88 -5.12
C THR A 28 -18.76 -2.63 -5.99
N GLU A 29 -19.02 -2.67 -7.29
CA GLU A 29 -18.07 -3.24 -8.25
C GLU A 29 -16.74 -2.46 -8.19
N PRO A 30 -15.59 -3.16 -8.08
CA PRO A 30 -14.28 -2.51 -8.12
C PRO A 30 -14.02 -1.83 -9.46
N VAL A 31 -13.50 -0.60 -9.41
CA VAL A 31 -13.07 0.15 -10.59
C VAL A 31 -11.56 0.37 -10.52
N PHE A 32 -10.85 -0.01 -11.59
CA PHE A 32 -9.39 0.12 -11.69
C PHE A 32 -9.03 1.14 -12.78
N GLU A 33 -8.44 2.26 -12.37
CA GLU A 33 -7.94 3.28 -13.30
C GLU A 33 -6.80 2.70 -14.16
N GLN A 34 -6.92 2.83 -15.48
CA GLN A 34 -5.90 2.37 -16.41
C GLN A 34 -4.83 3.45 -16.56
N VAL A 35 -3.64 3.16 -16.06
CA VAL A 35 -2.54 4.13 -16.02
C VAL A 35 -1.34 3.69 -16.87
N PRO A 36 -0.53 4.63 -17.37
CA PRO A 36 0.73 4.29 -18.04
C PRO A 36 1.67 3.46 -17.16
N PHE A 37 2.58 2.70 -17.79
CA PHE A 37 3.54 1.84 -17.09
C PHE A 37 4.43 2.61 -16.08
N ASP A 38 4.79 3.84 -16.42
CA ASP A 38 5.62 4.75 -15.62
C ASP A 38 4.82 5.59 -14.61
N HIS A 39 3.49 5.42 -14.53
CA HIS A 39 2.66 6.13 -13.56
C HIS A 39 3.15 5.85 -12.13
N PRO A 40 3.33 6.88 -11.28
CA PRO A 40 3.80 6.68 -9.91
C PRO A 40 2.83 5.80 -9.11
N LEU A 41 3.36 4.78 -8.42
CA LEU A 41 2.63 3.98 -7.44
C LEU A 41 2.81 4.54 -6.03
N TRP A 42 4.06 4.79 -5.64
CA TRP A 42 4.38 5.30 -4.31
C TRP A 42 5.68 6.14 -4.29
N VAL A 43 5.91 6.76 -3.14
CA VAL A 43 7.17 7.41 -2.78
C VAL A 43 7.72 6.73 -1.54
N LEU A 44 8.91 6.15 -1.65
CA LEU A 44 9.65 5.58 -0.51
C LEU A 44 10.74 6.56 -0.08
N TYR A 45 10.78 6.87 1.20
CA TYR A 45 11.81 7.74 1.75
C TYR A 45 12.99 6.91 2.24
N SER A 46 14.19 7.26 1.80
CA SER A 46 15.43 6.72 2.35
C SER A 46 16.16 7.79 3.15
N SER A 47 16.86 7.39 4.21
CA SER A 47 17.55 8.32 5.13
C SER A 47 18.62 9.18 4.43
N GLY A 48 19.19 8.71 3.32
CA GLY A 48 20.30 9.40 2.64
C GLY A 48 21.55 9.51 3.54
N THR A 49 22.69 9.85 2.94
CA THR A 49 23.92 10.12 3.71
C THR A 49 24.08 11.61 4.04
N THR A 50 23.29 12.48 3.40
CA THR A 50 23.30 13.94 3.58
C THR A 50 21.90 14.52 3.39
N GLY A 51 21.54 15.52 4.21
CA GLY A 51 20.32 16.32 4.04
C GLY A 51 19.02 15.62 4.45
N LEU A 52 17.91 16.10 3.89
CA LEU A 52 16.57 15.52 4.10
C LEU A 52 16.45 14.14 3.44
N PRO A 53 15.56 13.26 3.93
CA PRO A 53 15.31 11.96 3.32
C PRO A 53 15.00 12.06 1.81
N LYS A 54 15.59 11.18 1.01
CA LYS A 54 15.39 11.15 -0.44
C LYS A 54 14.05 10.51 -0.76
N ALA A 55 13.20 11.24 -1.48
CA ALA A 55 11.92 10.76 -2.00
C ALA A 55 12.13 9.94 -3.29
N ILE A 56 12.07 8.62 -3.20
CA ILE A 56 12.24 7.70 -4.33
C ILE A 56 10.87 7.35 -4.89
N VAL A 57 10.58 7.78 -6.12
CA VAL A 57 9.34 7.45 -6.82
C VAL A 57 9.51 6.14 -7.58
N GLN A 58 8.58 5.20 -7.40
CA GLN A 58 8.55 3.95 -8.17
C GLN A 58 7.20 3.82 -8.88
N SER A 59 7.21 3.28 -10.10
CA SER A 59 6.01 3.20 -10.95
C SER A 59 5.17 1.95 -10.71
N GLN A 60 3.90 2.03 -11.11
CA GLN A 60 2.93 0.93 -11.10
C GLN A 60 3.46 -0.29 -11.84
N GLY A 61 3.85 -0.13 -13.11
CA GLY A 61 4.33 -1.23 -13.94
C GLY A 61 5.68 -1.79 -13.47
N GLY A 62 6.58 -0.90 -12.99
CA GLY A 62 7.90 -1.28 -12.51
C GLY A 62 7.83 -2.16 -11.26
N ILE A 63 7.05 -1.74 -10.25
CA ILE A 63 6.86 -2.53 -9.03
C ILE A 63 6.10 -3.82 -9.30
N LEU A 64 5.08 -3.80 -10.15
CA LEU A 64 4.32 -4.99 -10.51
C LEU A 64 5.25 -6.09 -11.06
N LEU A 65 6.01 -5.77 -12.11
CA LEU A 65 6.91 -6.74 -12.73
C LEU A 65 8.04 -7.20 -11.79
N GLU A 66 8.64 -6.27 -11.04
CA GLU A 66 9.72 -6.61 -10.12
C GLU A 66 9.23 -7.55 -9.02
N HIS A 67 8.06 -7.28 -8.42
CA HIS A 67 7.50 -8.15 -7.39
C HIS A 67 7.05 -9.51 -7.92
N PHE A 68 6.48 -9.59 -9.13
CA PHE A 68 6.17 -10.88 -9.74
C PHE A 68 7.43 -11.74 -9.94
N LYS A 69 8.51 -11.13 -10.44
CA LYS A 69 9.80 -11.81 -10.60
C LYS A 69 10.38 -12.23 -9.24
N GLN A 70 10.43 -11.32 -8.28
CA GLN A 70 11.01 -11.60 -6.95
C GLN A 70 10.22 -12.66 -6.19
N LEU A 71 8.91 -12.47 -6.04
CA LEU A 71 8.07 -13.37 -5.25
C LEU A 71 7.89 -14.72 -5.96
N GLY A 72 7.56 -14.71 -7.25
CA GLY A 72 7.23 -15.94 -7.98
C GLY A 72 8.44 -16.77 -8.41
N LEU A 73 9.59 -16.15 -8.75
CA LEU A 73 10.76 -16.89 -9.24
C LEU A 73 11.87 -17.01 -8.19
N HIS A 74 12.14 -15.94 -7.44
CA HIS A 74 13.25 -15.93 -6.49
C HIS A 74 12.84 -16.46 -5.10
N CYS A 75 11.59 -16.27 -4.70
CA CYS A 75 11.06 -16.78 -3.44
C CYS A 75 10.19 -18.05 -3.61
N ASP A 76 9.92 -18.47 -4.85
CA ASP A 76 9.10 -19.64 -5.18
C ASP A 76 7.69 -19.60 -4.53
N LEU A 77 7.10 -18.39 -4.41
CA LEU A 77 5.77 -18.23 -3.86
C LEU A 77 4.69 -18.56 -4.89
N GLY A 78 3.80 -19.48 -4.51
CA GLY A 78 2.62 -19.88 -5.27
C GLY A 78 1.29 -19.50 -4.59
N PRO A 79 0.16 -19.83 -5.22
CA PRO A 79 -1.19 -19.44 -4.76
C PRO A 79 -1.60 -20.00 -3.38
N GLU A 80 -1.04 -21.14 -2.98
CA GLU A 80 -1.38 -21.83 -1.73
C GLU A 80 -0.44 -21.45 -0.57
N ASP A 81 0.63 -20.69 -0.85
CA ASP A 81 1.62 -20.32 0.14
C ASP A 81 1.14 -19.20 1.06
N ARG A 82 1.69 -19.18 2.28
CA ARG A 82 1.46 -18.13 3.26
C ARG A 82 2.73 -17.33 3.46
N PHE A 83 2.78 -16.13 2.89
CA PHE A 83 3.92 -15.25 3.05
C PHE A 83 3.86 -14.48 4.37
N PHE A 84 4.86 -14.65 5.23
CA PHE A 84 5.06 -13.88 6.45
C PHE A 84 6.47 -13.31 6.48
N TRP A 85 6.57 -11.98 6.55
CA TRP A 85 7.83 -11.26 6.70
C TRP A 85 7.76 -10.35 7.91
N TYR A 86 8.58 -10.61 8.92
CA TYR A 86 8.71 -9.68 10.05
C TYR A 86 9.39 -8.40 9.57
N THR A 87 8.67 -7.28 9.64
CA THR A 87 9.12 -5.95 9.20
C THR A 87 8.84 -4.91 10.28
N SER A 88 9.70 -3.90 10.40
CA SER A 88 9.72 -2.87 11.45
C SER A 88 9.34 -1.50 10.92
#